data_AF-A0A524BBS7-F1
#
_entry.id   AF-A0A524BBS7-F1
#
_cell.length_a   1.000
_cell.length_b   1.000
_cell.length_c   1.000
_cell.angle_alpha   90.00
_cell.angle_beta   90.00
_cell.angle_gamma   90.00
#
_symmetry.space_group_name_H-M   'P 1'
#
loop_
_entity.id
_entity.type
_entity.pdbx_description
1 polymer ?
#
loop_
_entity_poly.entity_id
_entity_poly.type
_entity_poly.pdbx_seq_one_letter_code
_entity_poly.pdbx_strand_id
1 'polypeptide(L)'
;MLLLAGCAGIPTSGPIQQGPEVQDGQADQVIRVIVRPPEPDMTPTQIVSGFIEASASFEDNHAIAREYLTPQAAATWDPAAGTRVYDGVPTLAPNGPADVDMTATQAGSITTDGRFQVSPPGRILSDSFRLDYVEGQWRIDNPPAGLLLARSDIDRAFRSYDVYFLDPGFTTLVPDSRLIPADGPGLATSLMQALANGPTEWLAPAVRTALPDGAGLAVNAVPVEEGVAVVDLDTSVRLANDATRRALSAQIVWTLRQVPGVLAVDLRSGGQALPVPGVPNPQPEDTWPGYDPNAMPTNAQPYAVRGGRVVEITGSAPLAVPGDAGLGVPPLDGIAVTLDGLRVAGLDDVGALWSAETRAGAEAQQLIPEPGQSRPSFGRGTAAWVIGPDQQVKQARA
;
A
#
# COMPACT_ATOMS: atom_id res chain seq x y z
N MET A 1 -17.13 62.97 13.22
CA MET A 1 -17.57 61.80 12.43
C MET A 1 -16.32 60.96 12.17
N LEU A 2 -16.19 59.85 12.90
CA LEU A 2 -15.04 58.94 12.86
C LEU A 2 -15.13 58.04 11.62
N LEU A 3 -14.03 57.91 10.87
CA LEU A 3 -13.83 56.84 9.89
C LEU A 3 -12.43 56.25 10.13
N LEU A 4 -12.34 55.22 10.97
CA LEU A 4 -11.16 54.36 11.06
C LEU A 4 -11.34 53.21 10.06
N ALA A 5 -10.59 53.24 8.95
CA ALA A 5 -10.41 52.08 8.09
C ALA A 5 -9.29 51.22 8.68
N GLY A 6 -9.64 50.08 9.28
CA GLY A 6 -8.68 49.07 9.71
C GLY A 6 -8.45 48.06 8.59
N CYS A 7 -7.26 48.08 7.98
CA CYS A 7 -6.79 46.98 7.13
C CYS A 7 -6.28 45.85 8.04
N ALA A 8 -7.01 44.74 8.14
CA ALA A 8 -6.49 43.52 8.76
C ALA A 8 -5.53 42.85 7.77
N GLY A 9 -4.22 42.96 8.01
CA GLY A 9 -3.20 42.24 7.26
C GLY A 9 -3.00 40.85 7.84
N ILE A 10 -3.17 39.81 7.03
CA ILE A 10 -2.78 38.44 7.39
C ILE A 10 -1.23 38.40 7.43
N PRO A 11 -0.60 37.93 8.52
CA PRO A 11 0.85 37.80 8.58
C PRO A 11 1.32 36.79 7.52
N THR A 12 2.12 37.24 6.55
CA THR A 12 2.75 36.37 5.53
C THR A 12 4.12 35.85 5.96
N SER A 13 4.52 36.10 7.21
CA SER A 13 5.76 35.59 7.78
C SER A 13 5.56 35.16 9.22
N GLY A 14 6.12 34.01 9.55
CA GLY A 14 6.15 33.41 10.88
C GLY A 14 7.30 32.40 10.92
N PRO A 15 7.80 32.05 12.12
CA PRO A 15 8.84 31.05 12.25
C PRO A 15 8.36 29.71 11.67
N ILE A 16 9.23 29.02 10.93
CA ILE A 16 8.99 27.67 10.44
C ILE A 16 8.79 26.79 11.67
N GLN A 17 7.57 26.29 11.85
CA GLN A 17 7.29 25.23 12.80
C GLN A 17 7.43 23.93 12.03
N GLN A 18 8.37 23.06 12.42
CA GLN A 18 8.25 21.66 12.04
C GLN A 18 6.94 21.16 12.66
N GLY A 19 5.96 20.87 11.81
CA GLY A 19 4.84 20.05 12.25
C GLY A 19 5.39 18.70 12.72
N PRO A 20 4.70 18.01 13.63
CA PRO A 20 4.96 16.59 13.82
C PRO A 20 4.98 15.94 12.43
N GLU A 21 5.93 15.03 12.20
CA GLU A 21 5.77 14.07 11.13
C GLU A 21 4.35 13.50 11.28
N VAL A 22 3.55 13.61 10.21
CA VAL A 22 2.27 12.90 10.17
C VAL A 22 2.66 11.43 10.03
N GLN A 23 3.06 10.83 11.13
CA GLN A 23 2.69 9.45 11.36
C GLN A 23 1.17 9.48 11.21
N ASP A 24 0.63 8.69 10.30
CA ASP A 24 -0.78 8.30 10.35
C ASP A 24 -0.98 7.53 11.66
N GLY A 25 -0.94 8.27 12.76
CA GLY A 25 -1.29 7.87 14.10
C GLY A 25 -2.79 7.89 14.21
N GLN A 26 -3.49 7.19 13.30
CA GLN A 26 -4.64 6.45 13.76
C GLN A 26 -4.06 5.37 14.65
N ALA A 27 -3.93 5.69 15.94
CA ALA A 27 -3.69 4.71 16.98
C ALA A 27 -4.46 3.44 16.64
N ASP A 28 -3.76 2.30 16.63
CA ASP A 28 -4.16 0.92 16.35
C ASP A 28 -5.44 0.47 17.09
N GLN A 29 -6.54 1.16 16.85
CA GLN A 29 -7.87 0.75 17.26
C GLN A 29 -8.45 0.06 16.04
N VAL A 30 -8.02 -1.17 15.82
CA VAL A 30 -8.78 -2.05 14.96
C VAL A 30 -10.13 -2.24 15.64
N ILE A 31 -11.16 -1.59 15.08
CA ILE A 31 -12.52 -1.66 15.62
C ILE A 31 -13.03 -3.04 15.24
N ARG A 32 -13.03 -3.95 16.23
CA ARG A 32 -13.57 -5.30 16.07
C ARG A 32 -15.03 -5.24 15.66
N VAL A 33 -15.37 -5.93 14.57
CA VAL A 33 -16.75 -6.07 14.14
C VAL A 33 -17.37 -7.21 14.95
N ILE A 34 -18.24 -6.87 15.91
CA ILE A 34 -19.04 -7.87 16.61
C ILE A 34 -20.19 -8.28 15.70
N VAL A 35 -20.05 -9.46 15.11
CA VAL A 35 -21.04 -10.06 14.21
C VAL A 35 -21.87 -11.10 14.97
N ARG A 36 -23.11 -11.34 14.53
CA ARG A 36 -24.00 -12.32 15.14
C ARG A 36 -24.13 -13.56 14.23
N PRO A 37 -24.28 -14.76 14.80
CA PRO A 37 -24.59 -15.96 14.02
C PRO A 37 -26.02 -15.90 13.44
N PRO A 38 -26.37 -16.76 12.48
CA PRO A 38 -27.73 -16.84 11.95
C PRO A 38 -28.74 -17.24 13.05
N GLU A 39 -29.86 -16.53 13.13
CA GLU A 39 -30.95 -16.84 14.06
C GLU A 39 -31.99 -17.77 13.40
N PRO A 40 -32.73 -18.56 14.19
CA PRO A 40 -33.87 -19.31 13.70
C PRO A 40 -34.87 -18.40 12.95
N ASP A 41 -35.54 -18.97 11.94
CA ASP A 41 -36.60 -18.31 11.16
C ASP A 41 -36.17 -17.06 10.36
N MET A 42 -34.86 -16.79 10.24
CA MET A 42 -34.36 -15.75 9.32
C MET A 42 -34.80 -16.03 7.87
N THR A 43 -35.29 -14.99 7.21
CA THR A 43 -35.65 -15.01 5.78
C THR A 43 -34.39 -15.14 4.91
N PRO A 44 -34.51 -15.57 3.63
CA PRO A 44 -33.36 -15.62 2.72
C PRO A 44 -32.57 -14.32 2.61
N THR A 45 -33.26 -13.18 2.54
CA THR A 45 -32.62 -11.85 2.50
C THR A 45 -31.86 -11.53 3.78
N GLN A 46 -32.38 -11.91 4.96
CA GLN A 46 -31.69 -11.73 6.24
C GLN A 46 -30.45 -12.62 6.36
N ILE A 47 -30.51 -13.85 5.84
CA ILE A 47 -29.35 -14.75 5.78
C ILE A 47 -28.24 -14.16 4.90
N VAL A 48 -28.58 -13.62 3.72
CA VAL A 48 -27.58 -13.00 2.83
C VAL A 48 -27.01 -11.72 3.45
N SER A 49 -27.84 -10.87 4.05
CA SER A 49 -27.37 -9.67 4.76
C SER A 49 -26.42 -10.03 5.90
N GLY A 50 -26.81 -11.00 6.72
CA GLY A 50 -26.00 -11.48 7.85
C GLY A 50 -24.68 -12.10 7.41
N PHE A 51 -24.66 -12.86 6.31
CA PHE A 51 -23.43 -13.39 5.74
C PHE A 51 -22.46 -12.28 5.28
N ILE A 52 -22.96 -11.26 4.59
CA ILE A 52 -22.14 -10.14 4.12
C ILE A 52 -21.56 -9.37 5.31
N GLU A 53 -22.38 -9.09 6.33
CA GLU A 53 -21.92 -8.44 7.57
C GLU A 53 -20.91 -9.31 8.33
N ALA A 54 -21.18 -10.61 8.46
CA ALA A 54 -20.32 -11.57 9.15
C ALA A 54 -18.97 -11.78 8.44
N SER A 55 -18.93 -11.60 7.10
CA SER A 55 -17.72 -11.75 6.30
C SER A 55 -16.63 -10.74 6.67
N ALA A 56 -17.00 -9.60 7.27
CA ALA A 56 -16.05 -8.61 7.77
C ALA A 56 -15.32 -9.04 9.06
N SER A 57 -15.76 -10.11 9.73
CA SER A 57 -15.05 -10.68 10.88
C SER A 57 -14.06 -11.76 10.45
N PHE A 58 -12.78 -11.56 10.77
CA PHE A 58 -11.68 -12.47 10.43
C PHE A 58 -11.42 -13.55 11.49
N GLU A 59 -12.16 -13.53 12.61
CA GLU A 59 -11.99 -14.47 13.72
C GLU A 59 -12.20 -15.92 13.27
N ASP A 60 -11.32 -16.82 13.74
CA ASP A 60 -11.34 -18.26 13.48
C ASP A 60 -11.61 -18.62 12.00
N ASN A 61 -10.95 -17.90 11.08
CA ASN A 61 -11.13 -18.06 9.63
C ASN A 61 -12.59 -17.81 9.18
N HIS A 62 -13.12 -16.66 9.59
CA HIS A 62 -14.49 -16.21 9.30
C HIS A 62 -15.55 -17.20 9.81
N ALA A 63 -15.35 -17.75 11.03
CA ALA A 63 -16.19 -18.82 11.57
C ALA A 63 -17.68 -18.47 11.57
N ILE A 64 -18.05 -17.25 11.99
CA ILE A 64 -19.45 -16.81 12.02
C ILE A 64 -20.03 -16.67 10.61
N ALA A 65 -19.27 -16.18 9.62
CA ALA A 65 -19.74 -16.11 8.24
C ALA A 65 -20.02 -17.51 7.68
N ARG A 66 -19.19 -18.50 8.03
CA ARG A 66 -19.39 -19.91 7.63
C ARG A 66 -20.67 -20.51 8.19
N GLU A 67 -21.17 -20.04 9.33
CA GLU A 67 -22.44 -20.52 9.89
C GLU A 67 -23.66 -20.17 9.02
N TYR A 68 -23.57 -19.11 8.20
CA TYR A 68 -24.62 -18.75 7.23
C TYR A 68 -24.63 -19.63 5.97
N LEU A 69 -23.61 -20.46 5.76
CA LEU A 69 -23.44 -21.30 4.57
C LEU A 69 -24.00 -22.71 4.79
N THR A 70 -24.32 -23.42 3.71
CA THR A 70 -24.57 -24.87 3.79
C THR A 70 -23.28 -25.57 4.26
N PRO A 71 -23.36 -26.76 4.90
CA PRO A 71 -22.15 -27.47 5.34
C PRO A 71 -21.14 -27.72 4.21
N GLN A 72 -21.63 -27.99 3.00
CA GLN A 72 -20.79 -28.17 1.82
C GLN A 72 -20.11 -26.86 1.40
N ALA A 73 -20.88 -25.76 1.28
CA ALA A 73 -20.35 -24.45 0.94
C ALA A 73 -19.34 -23.95 1.99
N ALA A 74 -19.65 -24.12 3.28
CA ALA A 74 -18.78 -23.77 4.39
C ALA A 74 -17.42 -24.49 4.34
N ALA A 75 -17.39 -25.74 3.88
CA ALA A 75 -16.16 -26.52 3.78
C ALA A 75 -15.27 -26.10 2.60
N THR A 76 -15.86 -25.59 1.52
CA THR A 76 -15.11 -25.25 0.28
C THR A 76 -14.89 -23.76 0.09
N TRP A 77 -15.60 -22.90 0.82
CA TRP A 77 -15.47 -21.45 0.68
C TRP A 77 -14.08 -20.98 1.15
N ASP A 78 -13.39 -20.28 0.25
CA ASP A 78 -12.06 -19.73 0.47
C ASP A 78 -12.12 -18.19 0.49
N PRO A 79 -12.09 -17.56 1.68
CA PRO A 79 -11.98 -16.11 1.84
C PRO A 79 -10.72 -15.51 1.22
N ALA A 80 -9.65 -16.30 1.07
CA ALA A 80 -8.38 -15.83 0.53
C ALA A 80 -8.35 -15.76 -1.01
N ALA A 81 -9.44 -16.17 -1.68
CA ALA A 81 -9.58 -16.10 -3.15
C ALA A 81 -9.70 -14.66 -3.71
N GLY A 82 -9.58 -13.65 -2.85
CA GLY A 82 -9.64 -12.22 -3.19
C GLY A 82 -10.80 -11.52 -2.50
N THR A 83 -10.92 -10.21 -2.70
CA THR A 83 -12.00 -9.40 -2.13
C THR A 83 -12.56 -8.46 -3.17
N ARG A 84 -13.88 -8.38 -3.31
CA ARG A 84 -14.54 -7.30 -4.05
C ARG A 84 -15.05 -6.28 -3.05
N VAL A 85 -14.75 -5.01 -3.33
CA VAL A 85 -15.04 -3.91 -2.42
C VAL A 85 -16.17 -3.07 -3.00
N TYR A 86 -17.21 -2.83 -2.22
CA TYR A 86 -18.35 -2.00 -2.60
C TYR A 86 -18.49 -0.77 -1.71
N ASP A 87 -19.13 0.28 -2.24
CA ASP A 87 -19.44 1.49 -1.50
C ASP A 87 -20.90 1.49 -1.00
N GLY A 88 -21.10 2.04 0.19
CA GLY A 88 -22.43 2.20 0.78
C GLY A 88 -23.07 0.90 1.27
N VAL A 89 -24.40 0.87 1.28
CA VAL A 89 -25.20 -0.30 1.68
C VAL A 89 -25.66 -1.02 0.41
N PRO A 90 -25.41 -2.33 0.26
CA PRO A 90 -25.88 -3.06 -0.91
C PRO A 90 -27.40 -3.17 -0.89
N THR A 91 -28.01 -3.14 -2.07
CA THR A 91 -29.44 -3.44 -2.24
C THR A 91 -29.61 -4.95 -2.40
N LEU A 92 -30.41 -5.55 -1.52
CA LEU A 92 -30.79 -6.95 -1.59
C LEU A 92 -32.25 -7.08 -2.03
N ALA A 93 -32.50 -7.88 -3.06
CA ALA A 93 -33.82 -8.11 -3.62
C ALA A 93 -34.11 -9.63 -3.72
N PRO A 94 -35.23 -10.13 -3.18
CA PRO A 94 -35.64 -11.51 -3.44
C PRO A 94 -35.87 -11.73 -4.93
N ASN A 95 -35.32 -12.82 -5.46
CA ASN A 95 -35.50 -13.25 -6.86
C ASN A 95 -36.09 -14.66 -6.93
N GLY A 96 -37.13 -14.90 -6.13
CA GLY A 96 -37.74 -16.21 -5.94
C GLY A 96 -37.79 -16.60 -4.46
N PRO A 97 -38.23 -17.83 -4.15
CA PRO A 97 -38.37 -18.29 -2.77
C PRO A 97 -37.02 -18.62 -2.10
N ALA A 98 -35.98 -18.91 -2.88
CA ALA A 98 -34.68 -19.40 -2.41
C ALA A 98 -33.50 -18.62 -3.01
N ASP A 99 -33.76 -17.47 -3.65
CA ASP A 99 -32.75 -16.70 -4.35
C ASP A 99 -32.83 -15.22 -3.94
N VAL A 100 -31.67 -14.59 -3.77
CA VAL A 100 -31.53 -13.18 -3.42
C VAL A 100 -30.45 -12.56 -4.30
N ASP A 101 -30.81 -11.50 -5.01
CA ASP A 101 -29.87 -10.71 -5.79
C ASP A 101 -29.32 -9.55 -4.95
N MET A 102 -28.02 -9.35 -5.02
CA MET A 102 -27.30 -8.22 -4.43
C MET A 102 -26.83 -7.29 -5.54
N THR A 103 -27.05 -5.99 -5.34
CA THR A 103 -26.47 -4.94 -6.20
C THR A 103 -25.84 -3.82 -5.37
N ALA A 104 -24.67 -3.33 -5.78
CA ALA A 104 -23.99 -2.21 -5.15
C ALA A 104 -23.09 -1.46 -6.15
N THR A 105 -22.59 -0.29 -5.78
CA THR A 105 -21.52 0.37 -6.54
C THR A 105 -20.19 -0.28 -6.18
N GLN A 106 -19.46 -0.78 -7.18
CA GLN A 106 -18.15 -1.38 -6.98
C GLN A 106 -17.09 -0.30 -6.81
N ALA A 107 -16.43 -0.28 -5.65
CA ALA A 107 -15.33 0.63 -5.34
C ALA A 107 -13.99 0.10 -5.89
N GLY A 108 -13.81 -1.21 -5.87
CA GLY A 108 -12.55 -1.85 -6.24
C GLY A 108 -12.52 -3.36 -5.99
N SER A 109 -11.31 -3.89 -5.98
CA SER A 109 -11.03 -5.25 -5.55
C SER A 109 -9.64 -5.35 -4.95
N ILE A 110 -9.46 -6.25 -3.98
CA ILE A 110 -8.15 -6.67 -3.48
C ILE A 110 -7.86 -8.03 -4.10
N THR A 111 -6.77 -8.13 -4.85
CA THR A 111 -6.32 -9.40 -5.44
C THR A 111 -5.69 -10.30 -4.39
N THR A 112 -5.46 -11.57 -4.72
CA THR A 112 -4.90 -12.58 -3.79
C THR A 112 -3.50 -12.23 -3.28
N ASP A 113 -2.77 -11.40 -4.02
CA ASP A 113 -1.47 -10.84 -3.64
C ASP A 113 -1.58 -9.58 -2.76
N GLY A 114 -2.79 -9.14 -2.39
CA GLY A 114 -3.04 -7.99 -1.53
C GLY A 114 -3.09 -6.63 -2.24
N ARG A 115 -3.01 -6.59 -3.58
CA ARG A 115 -3.07 -5.32 -4.32
C ARG A 115 -4.50 -4.79 -4.43
N PHE A 116 -4.70 -3.53 -4.05
CA PHE A 116 -5.96 -2.82 -4.29
C PHE A 116 -6.03 -2.30 -5.74
N GLN A 117 -7.12 -2.63 -6.43
CA GLN A 117 -7.43 -2.17 -7.78
C GLN A 117 -8.72 -1.35 -7.75
N VAL A 118 -8.59 -0.06 -8.05
CA VAL A 118 -9.73 0.86 -8.09
C VAL A 118 -10.63 0.49 -9.27
N SER A 119 -11.94 0.43 -9.04
CA SER A 119 -12.90 0.25 -10.13
C SER A 119 -13.21 1.58 -10.82
N PRO A 120 -13.50 1.58 -12.14
CA PRO A 120 -13.99 2.76 -12.82
C PRO A 120 -15.25 3.32 -12.15
N PRO A 121 -15.45 4.66 -12.14
CA PRO A 121 -16.64 5.27 -11.58
C PRO A 121 -17.93 4.70 -12.17
N GLY A 122 -18.92 4.42 -11.31
CA GLY A 122 -20.23 3.90 -11.72
C GLY A 122 -20.26 2.41 -12.08
N ARG A 123 -19.15 1.67 -11.88
CA ARG A 123 -19.16 0.22 -12.03
C ARG A 123 -20.13 -0.40 -11.02
N ILE A 124 -21.00 -1.29 -11.50
CA ILE A 124 -21.96 -2.01 -10.66
C ILE A 124 -21.40 -3.37 -10.27
N LEU A 125 -21.46 -3.67 -8.98
CA LEU A 125 -21.26 -4.99 -8.41
C LEU A 125 -22.62 -5.70 -8.37
N SER A 126 -22.70 -6.91 -8.91
CA SER A 126 -23.90 -7.75 -8.85
C SER A 126 -23.50 -9.17 -8.48
N ASP A 127 -24.24 -9.77 -7.55
CA ASP A 127 -24.16 -11.20 -7.20
C ASP A 127 -25.56 -11.77 -7.00
N SER A 128 -25.69 -13.08 -7.24
CA SER A 128 -26.91 -13.83 -6.97
C SER A 128 -26.61 -14.96 -5.99
N PHE A 129 -27.29 -14.93 -4.86
CA PHE A 129 -27.19 -15.92 -3.80
C PHE A 129 -28.38 -16.88 -3.91
N ARG A 130 -28.08 -18.15 -4.13
CA ARG A 130 -28.97 -19.29 -3.99
C ARG A 130 -28.83 -19.86 -2.58
N LEU A 131 -29.97 -20.11 -1.96
CA LEU A 131 -30.08 -20.66 -0.63
C LEU A 131 -30.73 -22.03 -0.68
N ASP A 132 -30.37 -22.86 0.27
CA ASP A 132 -31.01 -24.15 0.54
C ASP A 132 -31.56 -24.18 1.96
N TYR A 133 -32.53 -25.06 2.18
CA TYR A 133 -33.15 -25.26 3.49
C TYR A 133 -32.51 -26.46 4.18
N VAL A 134 -31.69 -26.19 5.20
CA VAL A 134 -30.89 -27.17 5.95
C VAL A 134 -31.37 -27.19 7.39
N GLU A 135 -31.76 -28.36 7.89
CA GLU A 135 -32.20 -28.56 9.29
C GLU A 135 -33.28 -27.57 9.78
N GLY A 136 -34.19 -27.16 8.88
CA GLY A 136 -35.26 -26.22 9.24
C GLY A 136 -34.85 -24.74 9.13
N GLN A 137 -33.69 -24.43 8.54
CA GLN A 137 -33.21 -23.06 8.40
C GLN A 137 -32.61 -22.79 7.02
N TRP A 138 -32.72 -21.56 6.55
CA TRP A 138 -32.08 -21.13 5.30
C TRP A 138 -30.57 -21.00 5.45
N ARG A 139 -29.82 -21.43 4.44
CA ARG A 139 -28.36 -21.34 4.34
C ARG A 139 -27.93 -21.08 2.90
N ILE A 140 -26.85 -20.33 2.70
CA ILE A 140 -26.34 -20.00 1.36
C ILE A 140 -25.58 -21.20 0.80
N ASP A 141 -25.95 -21.64 -0.40
CA ASP A 141 -25.34 -22.78 -1.11
C ASP A 141 -24.19 -22.34 -2.04
N ASN A 142 -24.25 -21.12 -2.57
CA ASN A 142 -23.24 -20.59 -3.49
C ASN A 142 -22.66 -19.25 -2.97
N PRO A 143 -21.80 -19.27 -1.94
CA PRO A 143 -21.13 -18.05 -1.51
C PRO A 143 -20.30 -17.44 -2.67
N PRO A 144 -20.03 -16.13 -2.62
CA PRO A 144 -19.16 -15.47 -3.59
C PRO A 144 -17.76 -16.09 -3.56
N ALA A 145 -17.05 -15.96 -4.69
CA ALA A 145 -15.61 -16.24 -4.72
C ALA A 145 -14.89 -15.20 -3.85
N GLY A 146 -14.28 -15.65 -2.74
CA GLY A 146 -13.62 -14.77 -1.78
C GLY A 146 -14.59 -13.96 -0.93
N LEU A 147 -14.15 -12.76 -0.57
CA LEU A 147 -14.88 -11.83 0.30
C LEU A 147 -15.64 -10.75 -0.49
N LEU A 148 -16.78 -10.35 0.06
CA LEU A 148 -17.52 -9.14 -0.31
C LEU A 148 -17.50 -8.19 0.88
N LEU A 149 -16.75 -7.10 0.79
CA LEU A 149 -16.58 -6.16 1.91
C LEU A 149 -16.99 -4.74 1.51
N ALA A 150 -17.58 -4.00 2.43
CA ALA A 150 -17.77 -2.57 2.24
C ALA A 150 -16.42 -1.85 2.33
N ARG A 151 -16.28 -0.70 1.66
CA ARG A 151 -15.10 0.16 1.81
C ARG A 151 -14.81 0.49 3.29
N SER A 152 -15.85 0.70 4.09
CA SER A 152 -15.71 0.95 5.52
C SER A 152 -15.12 -0.22 6.31
N ASP A 153 -15.28 -1.46 5.83
CA ASP A 153 -14.68 -2.64 6.46
C ASP A 153 -13.20 -2.72 6.11
N ILE A 154 -12.82 -2.35 4.87
CA ILE A 154 -11.41 -2.21 4.46
C ILE A 154 -10.70 -1.16 5.31
N ASP A 155 -11.29 0.04 5.43
CA ASP A 155 -10.71 1.14 6.20
C ASP A 155 -10.49 0.77 7.68
N ARG A 156 -11.33 -0.12 8.23
CA ARG A 156 -11.21 -0.58 9.62
C ARG A 156 -10.22 -1.73 9.77
N ALA A 157 -10.35 -2.77 8.95
CA ALA A 157 -9.72 -4.07 9.17
C ALA A 157 -8.43 -4.27 8.37
N PHE A 158 -8.15 -3.47 7.34
CA PHE A 158 -6.93 -3.61 6.53
C PHE A 158 -5.96 -2.47 6.79
N ARG A 159 -4.68 -2.77 6.62
CA ARG A 159 -3.60 -1.78 6.60
C ARG A 159 -2.71 -2.01 5.40
N SER A 160 -2.08 -0.94 4.96
CA SER A 160 -1.05 -1.01 3.92
C SER A 160 0.27 -1.39 4.56
N TYR A 161 0.91 -2.44 4.05
CA TYR A 161 2.27 -2.83 4.40
C TYR A 161 3.08 -3.03 3.14
N ASP A 162 4.36 -2.67 3.18
CA ASP A 162 5.26 -2.91 2.08
C ASP A 162 5.88 -4.30 2.18
N VAL A 163 5.79 -5.07 1.12
CA VAL A 163 6.65 -6.24 0.92
C VAL A 163 7.83 -5.77 0.08
N TYR A 164 9.03 -5.81 0.65
CA TYR A 164 10.19 -5.28 -0.05
C TYR A 164 10.77 -6.30 -1.02
N PHE A 165 11.02 -5.88 -2.25
CA PHE A 165 11.81 -6.59 -3.25
C PHE A 165 13.07 -5.79 -3.58
N LEU A 166 13.92 -6.32 -4.45
CA LEU A 166 15.18 -5.69 -4.83
C LEU A 166 15.07 -5.07 -6.23
N ASP A 167 15.79 -3.99 -6.46
CA ASP A 167 16.05 -3.52 -7.82
C ASP A 167 16.89 -4.57 -8.60
N PRO A 168 16.92 -4.52 -9.95
CA PRO A 168 17.70 -5.48 -10.74
C PRO A 168 19.20 -5.51 -10.41
N GLY A 169 19.74 -4.44 -9.81
CA GLY A 169 21.12 -4.34 -9.35
C GLY A 169 21.38 -4.96 -7.97
N PHE A 170 20.36 -5.36 -7.21
CA PHE A 170 20.47 -5.85 -5.82
C PHE A 170 21.14 -4.84 -4.87
N THR A 171 20.90 -3.55 -5.11
CA THR A 171 21.49 -2.43 -4.38
C THR A 171 20.50 -1.65 -3.53
N THR A 172 19.21 -1.73 -3.86
CA THR A 172 18.17 -0.94 -3.18
C THR A 172 16.88 -1.73 -3.17
N LEU A 173 16.11 -1.55 -2.09
CA LEU A 173 14.80 -2.18 -2.00
C LEU A 173 13.75 -1.36 -2.74
N VAL A 174 12.71 -2.04 -3.18
CA VAL A 174 11.54 -1.49 -3.86
C VAL A 174 10.32 -1.96 -3.08
N PRO A 175 9.54 -1.04 -2.49
CA PRO A 175 8.32 -1.40 -1.79
C PRO A 175 7.25 -1.89 -2.76
N ASP A 176 6.63 -3.02 -2.44
CA ASP A 176 5.41 -3.52 -3.06
C ASP A 176 4.28 -3.43 -2.02
N SER A 177 3.51 -2.34 -2.09
CA SER A 177 2.47 -2.02 -1.11
C SER A 177 1.26 -2.95 -1.23
N ARG A 178 0.88 -3.59 -0.11
CA ARG A 178 -0.21 -4.58 -0.03
C ARG A 178 -1.18 -4.21 1.07
N LEU A 179 -2.48 -4.34 0.80
CA LEU A 179 -3.51 -4.32 1.83
C LEU A 179 -3.57 -5.69 2.50
N ILE A 180 -3.24 -5.74 3.78
CA ILE A 180 -3.25 -6.95 4.60
C ILE A 180 -4.23 -6.73 5.77
N PRO A 181 -5.05 -7.74 6.14
CA PRO A 181 -5.87 -7.67 7.34
C PRO A 181 -5.02 -7.47 8.60
N ALA A 182 -5.35 -6.45 9.39
CA ALA A 182 -4.67 -6.10 10.65
C ALA A 182 -4.97 -7.11 11.77
N ASP A 183 -6.19 -7.66 11.79
CA ASP A 183 -6.65 -8.66 12.79
C ASP A 183 -6.43 -10.12 12.32
N GLY A 184 -5.60 -10.34 11.30
CA GLY A 184 -5.32 -11.66 10.73
C GLY A 184 -4.32 -12.50 11.53
N PRO A 185 -4.10 -13.78 11.14
CA PRO A 185 -3.01 -14.60 11.70
C PRO A 185 -1.68 -13.84 11.62
N GLY A 186 -0.84 -14.02 12.64
CA GLY A 186 0.31 -13.15 12.95
C GLY A 186 0.94 -12.46 11.74
N LEU A 187 0.81 -11.13 11.69
CA LEU A 187 1.18 -10.26 10.57
C LEU A 187 2.56 -10.59 9.95
N ALA A 188 3.56 -10.90 10.77
CA ALA A 188 4.89 -11.33 10.32
C ALA A 188 4.85 -12.56 9.40
N THR A 189 3.99 -13.54 9.71
CA THR A 189 3.78 -14.74 8.89
C THR A 189 3.15 -14.35 7.55
N SER A 190 2.12 -13.52 7.57
CA SER A 190 1.41 -13.05 6.36
C SER A 190 2.35 -12.28 5.43
N LEU A 191 3.19 -11.40 5.97
CA LEU A 191 4.20 -10.67 5.21
C LEU A 191 5.28 -11.59 4.61
N MET A 192 5.75 -12.59 5.37
CA MET A 192 6.71 -13.56 4.84
C MET A 192 6.12 -14.46 3.77
N GLN A 193 4.86 -14.85 3.89
CA GLN A 193 4.15 -15.59 2.83
C GLN A 193 3.98 -14.72 1.58
N ALA A 194 3.60 -13.44 1.75
CA ALA A 194 3.50 -12.49 0.66
C ALA A 194 4.86 -12.30 -0.06
N LEU A 195 5.96 -12.25 0.69
CA LEU A 195 7.32 -12.20 0.16
C LEU A 195 7.69 -13.47 -0.62
N ALA A 196 7.34 -14.65 -0.08
CA ALA A 196 7.61 -15.94 -0.73
C ALA A 196 6.79 -16.13 -2.03
N ASN A 197 5.57 -15.59 -2.08
CA ASN A 197 4.73 -15.60 -3.27
C ASN A 197 5.25 -14.68 -4.39
N GLY A 198 6.23 -13.83 -4.09
CA GLY A 198 6.83 -12.91 -5.06
C GLY A 198 6.03 -11.61 -5.24
N PRO A 199 6.53 -10.70 -6.10
CA PRO A 199 5.96 -9.36 -6.28
C PRO A 199 4.60 -9.39 -6.98
N THR A 200 3.80 -8.35 -6.77
CA THR A 200 2.54 -8.15 -7.50
C THR A 200 2.79 -8.08 -9.02
N GLU A 201 1.81 -8.52 -9.82
CA GLU A 201 1.97 -8.73 -11.28
C GLU A 201 2.52 -7.49 -12.03
N TRP A 202 2.08 -6.30 -11.66
CA TRP A 202 2.50 -5.06 -12.30
C TRP A 202 3.94 -4.66 -11.96
N LEU A 203 4.43 -5.03 -10.76
CA LEU A 203 5.76 -4.69 -10.28
C LEU A 203 6.80 -5.74 -10.68
N ALA A 204 6.37 -6.99 -10.86
CA ALA A 204 7.24 -8.14 -11.15
C ALA A 204 8.30 -7.89 -12.25
N PRO A 205 8.01 -7.20 -13.37
CA PRO A 205 9.03 -6.94 -14.39
C PRO A 205 10.19 -6.03 -13.91
N ALA A 206 9.92 -5.16 -12.93
CA ALA A 206 10.84 -4.12 -12.48
C ALA A 206 11.74 -4.54 -11.30
N VAL A 207 11.41 -5.63 -10.61
CA VAL A 207 12.08 -6.02 -9.36
C VAL A 207 12.64 -7.45 -9.42
N ARG A 208 13.43 -7.81 -8.42
CA ARG A 208 13.99 -9.14 -8.21
C ARG A 208 13.77 -9.56 -6.76
N THR A 209 13.77 -10.86 -6.51
CA THR A 209 13.82 -11.42 -5.15
C THR A 209 15.17 -12.10 -4.96
N ALA A 210 15.71 -12.04 -3.74
CA ALA A 210 16.86 -12.84 -3.34
C ALA A 210 16.45 -14.20 -2.76
N LEU A 211 15.15 -14.47 -2.64
CA LEU A 211 14.61 -15.77 -2.27
C LEU A 211 14.69 -16.70 -3.50
N PRO A 212 15.30 -17.90 -3.40
CA PRO A 212 15.35 -18.85 -4.50
C PRO A 212 13.95 -19.27 -4.99
N ASP A 213 13.85 -19.67 -6.26
CA ASP A 213 12.59 -20.12 -6.82
C ASP A 213 12.03 -21.33 -6.05
N GLY A 214 10.77 -21.22 -5.62
CA GLY A 214 10.09 -22.25 -4.83
C GLY A 214 10.54 -22.33 -3.36
N ALA A 215 11.48 -21.48 -2.93
CA ALA A 215 11.83 -21.36 -1.53
C ALA A 215 10.76 -20.56 -0.76
N GLY A 216 10.65 -20.82 0.54
CA GLY A 216 9.69 -20.22 1.44
C GLY A 216 10.01 -20.55 2.89
N LEU A 217 9.00 -20.42 3.75
CA LEU A 217 9.14 -20.80 5.16
C LEU A 217 9.20 -22.34 5.29
N ALA A 218 10.12 -22.85 6.11
CA ALA A 218 10.18 -24.27 6.45
C ALA A 218 8.95 -24.72 7.26
N VAL A 219 8.45 -23.81 8.10
CA VAL A 219 7.19 -23.93 8.82
C VAL A 219 6.40 -22.65 8.54
N ASN A 220 5.12 -22.75 8.17
CA ASN A 220 4.26 -21.60 7.85
C ASN A 220 3.89 -20.77 9.09
N ALA A 221 4.88 -20.28 9.82
CA ALA A 221 4.76 -19.45 11.00
C ALA A 221 6.04 -18.64 11.20
N VAL A 222 5.88 -17.38 11.58
CA VAL A 222 6.94 -16.48 12.02
C VAL A 222 6.56 -15.96 13.40
N PRO A 223 6.93 -16.68 14.48
CA PRO A 223 6.65 -16.22 15.84
C PRO A 223 7.51 -15.00 16.17
N VAL A 224 6.94 -14.09 16.97
CA VAL A 224 7.65 -12.93 17.51
C VAL A 224 7.76 -13.10 19.02
N GLU A 225 8.98 -13.33 19.51
CA GLU A 225 9.28 -13.60 20.91
C GLU A 225 10.23 -12.54 21.43
N GLU A 226 9.84 -11.82 22.49
CA GLU A 226 10.67 -10.75 23.09
C GLU A 226 11.18 -9.70 22.07
N GLY A 227 10.37 -9.43 21.05
CA GLY A 227 10.70 -8.52 19.95
C GLY A 227 11.60 -9.10 18.85
N VAL A 228 11.86 -10.41 18.87
CA VAL A 228 12.62 -11.11 17.83
C VAL A 228 11.67 -11.92 16.96
N ALA A 229 11.58 -11.59 15.67
CA ALA A 229 10.86 -12.40 14.69
C ALA A 229 11.74 -13.58 14.25
N VAL A 230 11.28 -14.82 14.47
CA VAL A 230 12.02 -16.02 14.09
C VAL A 230 11.57 -16.48 12.70
N VAL A 231 12.44 -16.33 11.71
CA VAL A 231 12.19 -16.70 10.32
C VAL A 231 13.00 -17.95 9.99
N ASP A 232 12.34 -19.11 9.89
CA ASP A 232 12.97 -20.34 9.45
C ASP A 232 12.60 -20.66 8.00
N LEU A 233 13.58 -20.55 7.11
CA LEU A 233 13.42 -20.82 5.68
C LEU A 233 13.74 -22.29 5.38
N ASP A 234 13.30 -22.77 4.22
CA ASP A 234 13.71 -24.10 3.76
C ASP A 234 15.24 -24.19 3.53
N THR A 235 15.76 -25.40 3.38
CA THR A 235 17.21 -25.64 3.26
C THR A 235 17.82 -25.16 1.95
N SER A 236 17.03 -24.89 0.91
CA SER A 236 17.55 -24.48 -0.41
C SER A 236 18.28 -23.14 -0.35
N VAL A 237 17.88 -22.24 0.56
CA VAL A 237 18.52 -20.93 0.75
C VAL A 237 19.97 -21.04 1.22
N ARG A 238 20.39 -22.19 1.75
CA ARG A 238 21.80 -22.44 2.14
C ARG A 238 22.73 -22.52 0.94
N LEU A 239 22.22 -22.81 -0.25
CA LEU A 239 23.01 -22.86 -1.48
C LEU A 239 23.33 -21.46 -2.03
N ALA A 240 22.66 -20.42 -1.53
CA ALA A 240 22.90 -19.04 -1.91
C ALA A 240 24.31 -18.58 -1.52
N ASN A 241 24.95 -17.80 -2.40
CA ASN A 241 26.23 -17.16 -2.12
C ASN A 241 26.07 -16.00 -1.11
N ASP A 242 27.19 -15.50 -0.61
CA ASP A 242 27.26 -14.43 0.38
C ASP A 242 26.49 -13.16 -0.02
N ALA A 243 26.57 -12.74 -1.29
CA ALA A 243 25.87 -11.55 -1.77
C ALA A 243 24.35 -11.76 -1.78
N THR A 244 23.89 -12.91 -2.28
CA THR A 244 22.46 -13.28 -2.27
C THR A 244 21.93 -13.40 -0.84
N ARG A 245 22.70 -13.96 0.10
CA ARG A 245 22.29 -14.02 1.51
C ARG A 245 22.15 -12.65 2.14
N ARG A 246 23.05 -11.70 1.86
CA ARG A 246 22.91 -10.31 2.32
C ARG A 246 21.65 -9.65 1.76
N ALA A 247 21.41 -9.78 0.46
CA ALA A 247 20.23 -9.22 -0.19
C ALA A 247 18.92 -9.83 0.34
N LEU A 248 18.88 -11.16 0.54
CA LEU A 248 17.74 -11.87 1.16
C LEU A 248 17.49 -11.38 2.58
N SER A 249 18.56 -11.21 3.34
CA SER A 249 18.50 -10.69 4.70
C SER A 249 17.93 -9.28 4.75
N ALA A 250 18.41 -8.38 3.88
CA ALA A 250 17.89 -7.02 3.76
C ALA A 250 16.40 -7.02 3.41
N GLN A 251 16.01 -7.82 2.42
CA GLN A 251 14.63 -7.99 1.95
C GLN A 251 13.69 -8.41 3.10
N ILE A 252 14.09 -9.40 3.90
CA ILE A 252 13.29 -9.92 5.02
C ILE A 252 13.22 -8.91 6.18
N VAL A 253 14.36 -8.34 6.58
CA VAL A 253 14.42 -7.42 7.73
C VAL A 253 13.59 -6.17 7.44
N TRP A 254 13.69 -5.59 6.24
CA TRP A 254 12.86 -4.44 5.86
C TRP A 254 11.38 -4.76 5.76
N THR A 255 11.03 -5.98 5.33
CA THR A 255 9.63 -6.41 5.32
C THR A 255 9.08 -6.52 6.75
N LEU A 256 9.83 -7.13 7.67
CA LEU A 256 9.35 -7.43 9.02
C LEU A 256 9.49 -6.29 10.04
N ARG A 257 10.38 -5.31 9.83
CA ARG A 257 10.52 -4.15 10.74
C ARG A 257 9.25 -3.29 10.86
N GLN A 258 8.32 -3.43 9.91
CA GLN A 258 7.03 -2.74 9.95
C GLN A 258 6.04 -3.40 10.92
N VAL A 259 6.33 -4.63 11.38
CA VAL A 259 5.45 -5.38 12.28
C VAL A 259 5.58 -4.80 13.69
N PRO A 260 4.47 -4.34 14.32
CA PRO A 260 4.52 -3.81 15.67
C PRO A 260 5.18 -4.78 16.66
N GLY A 261 6.18 -4.28 17.38
CA GLY A 261 6.93 -5.03 18.38
C GLY A 261 8.12 -5.84 17.86
N VAL A 262 8.33 -5.93 16.54
CA VAL A 262 9.57 -6.51 16.00
C VAL A 262 10.71 -5.49 16.12
N LEU A 263 11.79 -5.90 16.77
CA LEU A 263 13.02 -5.12 16.99
C LEU A 263 14.23 -5.80 16.32
N ALA A 264 14.15 -7.11 16.11
CA ALA A 264 15.18 -7.89 15.43
C ALA A 264 14.58 -9.11 14.70
N VAL A 265 15.36 -9.70 13.79
CA VAL A 265 15.00 -10.91 13.04
C VAL A 265 16.05 -11.99 13.27
N ASP A 266 15.64 -13.15 13.78
CA ASP A 266 16.47 -14.36 13.82
C ASP A 266 16.26 -15.16 12.53
N LEU A 267 17.27 -15.14 11.65
CA LEU A 267 17.21 -15.79 10.35
C LEU A 267 17.81 -17.19 10.40
N ARG A 268 16.96 -18.19 10.13
CA ARG A 268 17.27 -19.61 10.18
C ARG A 268 16.97 -20.28 8.84
N SER A 269 17.56 -21.46 8.66
CA SER A 269 17.22 -22.36 7.57
C SER A 269 17.30 -23.82 8.03
N GLY A 270 16.18 -24.55 7.94
CA GLY A 270 16.07 -25.90 8.49
C GLY A 270 16.40 -25.97 9.99
N GLY A 271 15.94 -24.98 10.76
CA GLY A 271 16.10 -24.93 12.22
C GLY A 271 17.48 -24.47 12.73
N GLN A 272 18.45 -24.24 11.84
CA GLN A 272 19.77 -23.72 12.22
C GLN A 272 19.95 -22.29 11.72
N ALA A 273 20.74 -21.47 12.43
CA ALA A 273 21.07 -20.12 11.98
C ALA A 273 21.58 -20.11 10.53
N LEU A 274 21.12 -19.14 9.73
CA LEU A 274 21.60 -18.88 8.39
C LEU A 274 22.71 -17.82 8.46
N PRO A 275 23.98 -18.18 8.22
CA PRO A 275 25.06 -17.20 8.36
C PRO A 275 24.98 -16.16 7.24
N VAL A 276 24.88 -14.88 7.65
CA VAL A 276 24.92 -13.70 6.79
C VAL A 276 26.23 -12.95 7.03
N PRO A 277 27.10 -12.79 6.01
CA PRO A 277 28.46 -12.31 6.24
C PRO A 277 28.52 -10.86 6.75
N GLY A 278 29.17 -10.67 7.89
CA GLY A 278 29.34 -9.36 8.54
C GLY A 278 28.13 -8.89 9.34
N VAL A 279 27.16 -9.77 9.58
CA VAL A 279 25.88 -9.43 10.23
C VAL A 279 25.62 -10.39 11.39
N PRO A 280 25.25 -9.89 12.59
CA PRO A 280 24.92 -10.74 13.73
C PRO A 280 23.60 -11.50 13.50
N ASN A 281 23.31 -12.50 14.33
CA ASN A 281 22.02 -13.16 14.37
C ASN A 281 21.60 -13.36 15.84
N PRO A 282 20.45 -12.82 16.31
CA PRO A 282 19.45 -12.04 15.57
C PRO A 282 19.96 -10.70 14.99
N GLN A 283 19.29 -10.23 13.95
CA GLN A 283 19.61 -9.01 13.21
C GLN A 283 18.72 -7.85 13.67
N PRO A 284 19.28 -6.76 14.23
CA PRO A 284 18.51 -5.55 14.51
C PRO A 284 17.74 -5.04 13.28
N GLU A 285 16.57 -4.45 13.51
CA GLU A 285 15.71 -3.94 12.43
C GLU A 285 16.36 -2.84 11.54
N ASP A 286 17.41 -2.18 12.04
CA ASP A 286 18.17 -1.14 11.36
C ASP A 286 19.48 -1.65 10.71
N THR A 287 19.67 -2.98 10.62
CA THR A 287 20.90 -3.62 10.09
C THR A 287 21.23 -3.24 8.64
N TRP A 288 20.23 -2.89 7.83
CA TRP A 288 20.36 -2.73 6.38
C TRP A 288 20.05 -1.32 5.85
N PRO A 289 20.70 -0.24 6.36
CA PRO A 289 20.41 1.12 5.94
C PRO A 289 20.85 1.40 4.48
N GLY A 290 21.85 0.64 3.99
CA GLY A 290 22.32 0.78 2.60
C GLY A 290 21.33 0.32 1.53
N TYR A 291 20.26 -0.37 1.93
CA TYR A 291 19.19 -0.87 1.06
C TYR A 291 17.94 0.03 1.07
N ASP A 292 17.97 1.14 1.81
CA ASP A 292 16.83 2.03 2.02
C ASP A 292 16.24 2.51 0.68
N PRO A 293 14.95 2.23 0.39
CA PRO A 293 14.25 2.69 -0.82
C PRO A 293 14.21 4.21 -0.95
N ASN A 294 14.28 4.93 0.18
CA ASN A 294 14.20 6.38 0.29
C ASN A 294 15.57 7.01 0.57
N ALA A 295 16.66 6.26 0.41
CA ALA A 295 18.01 6.76 0.63
C ALA A 295 18.27 8.01 -0.22
N MET A 296 18.52 9.12 0.45
CA MET A 296 18.97 10.36 -0.19
C MET A 296 20.50 10.35 -0.34
N PRO A 297 21.04 10.90 -1.44
CA PRO A 297 22.48 11.16 -1.53
C PRO A 297 22.97 11.99 -0.34
N THR A 298 24.20 11.74 0.12
CA THR A 298 24.79 12.44 1.28
C THR A 298 24.81 13.97 1.14
N ASN A 299 24.76 14.46 -0.10
CA ASN A 299 24.75 15.85 -0.48
C ASN A 299 23.39 16.31 -1.06
N ALA A 300 22.30 15.59 -0.78
CA ALA A 300 20.97 15.99 -1.21
C ALA A 300 20.61 17.35 -0.61
N GLN A 301 20.12 18.26 -1.46
CA GLN A 301 19.76 19.61 -1.07
C GLN A 301 18.24 19.76 -1.06
N PRO A 302 17.67 20.50 -0.10
CA PRO A 302 16.24 20.78 -0.13
C PRO A 302 15.94 21.82 -1.21
N TYR A 303 14.84 21.62 -1.94
CA TYR A 303 14.35 22.58 -2.94
C TYR A 303 12.98 23.13 -2.51
N ALA A 304 12.69 24.35 -2.92
CA ALA A 304 11.41 24.99 -2.67
C ALA A 304 10.99 25.86 -3.85
N VAL A 305 9.73 26.27 -3.84
CA VAL A 305 9.20 27.29 -4.73
C VAL A 305 9.04 28.60 -3.96
N ARG A 306 9.57 29.70 -4.52
CA ARG A 306 9.39 31.05 -3.98
C ARG A 306 8.99 32.01 -5.10
N GLY A 307 7.72 32.43 -5.10
CA GLY A 307 7.20 33.35 -6.12
C GLY A 307 7.28 32.76 -7.53
N GLY A 308 6.94 31.47 -7.69
CA GLY A 308 7.00 30.75 -8.96
C GLY A 308 8.40 30.30 -9.40
N ARG A 309 9.44 30.59 -8.62
CA ARG A 309 10.83 30.24 -8.91
C ARG A 309 11.28 29.07 -8.07
N VAL A 310 11.97 28.13 -8.69
CA VAL A 310 12.62 27.02 -7.99
C VAL A 310 13.90 27.53 -7.35
N VAL A 311 14.02 27.31 -6.04
CA VAL A 311 15.19 27.69 -5.25
C VAL A 311 15.73 26.47 -4.53
N GLU A 312 17.05 26.36 -4.47
CA GLU A 312 17.78 25.44 -3.60
C GLU A 312 18.00 26.11 -2.24
N ILE A 313 17.65 25.41 -1.17
CA ILE A 313 17.80 25.91 0.20
C ILE A 313 19.23 25.63 0.64
N THR A 314 20.10 26.63 0.46
CA THR A 314 21.49 26.58 0.91
C THR A 314 21.66 27.44 2.17
N GLY A 315 21.81 26.77 3.33
CA GLY A 315 21.93 27.46 4.61
C GLY A 315 20.74 28.41 4.90
N SER A 316 21.02 29.68 5.18
CA SER A 316 19.99 30.67 5.55
C SER A 316 19.41 31.46 4.38
N ALA A 317 19.93 31.31 3.16
CA ALA A 317 19.51 32.09 2.00
C ALA A 317 19.24 31.18 0.80
N PRO A 318 17.97 30.97 0.40
CA PRO A 318 17.65 30.19 -0.79
C PRO A 318 18.26 30.80 -2.05
N LEU A 319 18.89 29.98 -2.88
CA LEU A 319 19.50 30.36 -4.15
C LEU A 319 18.62 29.86 -5.31
N ALA A 320 18.31 30.71 -6.28
CA ALA A 320 17.59 30.26 -7.47
C ALA A 320 18.41 29.23 -8.25
N VAL A 321 17.77 28.13 -8.65
CA VAL A 321 18.45 27.13 -9.50
C VAL A 321 18.78 27.75 -10.87
N PRO A 322 19.88 27.35 -11.53
CA PRO A 322 20.18 27.87 -12.86
C PRO A 322 19.10 27.48 -13.89
N GLY A 323 18.88 28.34 -14.89
CA GLY A 323 17.93 28.11 -15.98
C GLY A 323 16.51 28.61 -15.70
N ASP A 324 15.59 28.29 -16.60
CA ASP A 324 14.21 28.77 -16.60
C ASP A 324 13.45 28.46 -15.30
N ALA A 325 13.71 27.31 -14.68
CA ALA A 325 13.11 26.94 -13.41
C ALA A 325 13.40 27.95 -12.28
N GLY A 326 14.62 28.46 -12.16
CA GLY A 326 14.95 29.47 -11.15
C GLY A 326 14.62 30.90 -11.58
N LEU A 327 14.43 31.13 -12.89
CA LEU A 327 13.86 32.39 -13.39
C LEU A 327 12.35 32.46 -13.19
N GLY A 328 11.68 31.30 -13.05
CA GLY A 328 10.23 31.18 -12.93
C GLY A 328 9.54 31.34 -14.29
N VAL A 329 10.07 30.68 -15.31
CA VAL A 329 9.56 30.73 -16.69
C VAL A 329 9.23 29.30 -17.17
N PRO A 330 7.94 28.86 -17.15
CA PRO A 330 6.82 29.53 -16.49
C PRO A 330 6.97 29.48 -14.95
N PRO A 331 6.16 30.27 -14.22
CA PRO A 331 6.05 30.10 -12.77
C PRO A 331 5.63 28.67 -12.44
N LEU A 332 6.38 28.00 -11.55
CA LEU A 332 6.08 26.64 -11.12
C LEU A 332 5.57 26.61 -9.67
N ASP A 333 4.69 25.67 -9.37
CA ASP A 333 4.31 25.22 -8.02
C ASP A 333 4.31 23.68 -7.98
N GLY A 334 4.27 23.09 -6.78
CA GLY A 334 4.20 21.65 -6.57
C GLY A 334 5.31 20.92 -7.33
N ILE A 335 6.56 21.11 -6.92
CA ILE A 335 7.72 20.59 -7.66
C ILE A 335 8.18 19.21 -7.18
N ALA A 336 8.89 18.51 -8.05
CA ALA A 336 9.77 17.39 -7.73
C ALA A 336 11.13 17.63 -8.37
N VAL A 337 12.19 17.07 -7.79
CA VAL A 337 13.58 17.18 -8.28
C VAL A 337 14.18 15.79 -8.35
N THR A 338 14.97 15.51 -9.39
CA THR A 338 15.71 14.24 -9.51
C THR A 338 16.75 14.11 -8.40
N LEU A 339 17.11 12.87 -8.00
CA LEU A 339 18.05 12.63 -6.90
C LEU A 339 19.44 13.28 -7.11
N ASP A 340 19.86 13.44 -8.37
CA ASP A 340 21.11 14.11 -8.74
C ASP A 340 20.99 15.66 -8.75
N GLY A 341 19.79 16.21 -8.52
CA GLY A 341 19.51 17.64 -8.52
C GLY A 341 19.51 18.28 -9.91
N LEU A 342 19.69 17.51 -10.99
CA LEU A 342 19.93 18.02 -12.35
C LEU A 342 18.66 18.41 -13.11
N ARG A 343 17.48 18.02 -12.60
CA ARG A 343 16.20 18.26 -13.27
C ARG A 343 15.09 18.50 -12.27
N VAL A 344 14.22 19.44 -12.60
CA VAL A 344 12.97 19.71 -11.89
C VAL A 344 11.78 19.40 -12.80
N ALA A 345 10.69 18.96 -12.19
CA ALA A 345 9.36 19.00 -12.77
C ALA A 345 8.43 19.77 -11.84
N GLY A 346 7.48 20.51 -12.39
CA GLY A 346 6.53 21.31 -11.62
C GLY A 346 5.28 21.61 -12.43
N LEU A 347 4.27 22.11 -11.74
CA LEU A 347 3.01 22.52 -12.34
C LEU A 347 3.00 24.02 -12.56
N ASP A 348 2.47 24.50 -13.68
CA ASP A 348 2.17 25.92 -13.85
C ASP A 348 0.85 26.31 -13.14
N ASP A 349 0.41 27.56 -13.32
CA ASP A 349 -0.78 28.13 -12.70
C ASP A 349 -2.10 27.47 -13.14
N VAL A 350 -2.11 26.83 -14.30
CA VAL A 350 -3.26 26.05 -14.81
C VAL A 350 -3.13 24.55 -14.51
N GLY A 351 -2.02 24.11 -13.92
CA GLY A 351 -1.80 22.72 -13.53
C GLY A 351 -1.29 21.83 -14.67
N ALA A 352 -0.67 22.40 -15.70
CA ALA A 352 0.05 21.66 -16.73
C ALA A 352 1.47 21.30 -16.23
N LEU A 353 1.98 20.14 -16.64
CA LEU A 353 3.28 19.65 -16.22
C LEU A 353 4.40 20.23 -17.09
N TRP A 354 5.39 20.83 -16.44
CA TRP A 354 6.62 21.33 -17.05
C TRP A 354 7.85 20.66 -16.45
N SER A 355 8.94 20.59 -17.22
CA SER A 355 10.25 20.17 -16.74
C SER A 355 11.36 21.05 -17.29
N ALA A 356 12.40 21.27 -16.48
CA ALA A 356 13.61 21.97 -16.89
C ALA A 356 14.85 21.34 -16.25
N GLU A 357 15.98 21.44 -16.93
CA GLU A 357 17.28 21.13 -16.33
C GLU A 357 17.74 22.27 -15.43
N THR A 358 18.42 21.97 -14.33
CA THR A 358 18.94 22.97 -13.36
C THR A 358 20.33 23.49 -13.76
N ARG A 359 20.48 23.86 -15.04
CA ARG A 359 21.73 24.42 -15.59
C ARG A 359 21.51 25.75 -16.29
N ALA A 360 22.57 26.54 -16.39
CA ALA A 360 22.51 27.84 -17.04
C ALA A 360 22.04 27.70 -18.51
N GLY A 361 21.06 28.54 -18.89
CA GLY A 361 20.48 28.56 -20.23
C GLY A 361 19.59 27.36 -20.57
N ALA A 362 19.22 26.52 -19.59
CA ALA A 362 18.20 25.50 -19.81
C ALA A 362 16.81 26.15 -19.92
N GLU A 363 16.09 25.80 -20.98
CA GLU A 363 14.71 26.22 -21.21
C GLU A 363 13.74 25.21 -20.59
N ALA A 364 12.60 25.69 -20.09
CA ALA A 364 11.53 24.83 -19.61
C ALA A 364 10.72 24.25 -20.77
N GLN A 365 10.40 22.96 -20.69
CA GLN A 365 9.61 22.24 -21.67
C GLN A 365 8.29 21.79 -21.05
N GLN A 366 7.18 22.06 -21.75
CA GLN A 366 5.88 21.53 -21.36
C GLN A 366 5.83 20.04 -21.71
N LEU A 367 5.57 19.20 -20.71
CA LEU A 367 5.52 17.75 -20.86
C LEU A 367 4.08 17.24 -21.02
N ILE A 368 3.16 17.75 -20.20
CA ILE A 368 1.73 17.40 -20.26
C ILE A 368 0.95 18.70 -20.22
N PRO A 369 0.35 19.14 -21.35
CA PRO A 369 -0.35 20.41 -21.42
C PRO A 369 -1.74 20.37 -20.77
N GLU A 370 -2.29 19.17 -20.52
CA GLU A 370 -3.60 19.05 -19.88
C GLU A 370 -3.56 19.55 -18.42
N PRO A 371 -4.48 20.43 -18.01
CA PRO A 371 -4.54 20.94 -16.65
C PRO A 371 -4.98 19.86 -15.65
N GLY A 372 -4.80 20.14 -14.36
CA GLY A 372 -5.30 19.30 -13.27
C GLY A 372 -4.45 18.05 -13.00
N GLN A 373 -3.17 18.05 -13.39
CA GLN A 373 -2.24 17.01 -12.98
C GLN A 373 -2.01 17.07 -11.45
N SER A 374 -1.77 15.92 -10.83
CA SER A 374 -1.24 15.88 -9.46
C SER A 374 0.16 16.50 -9.40
N ARG A 375 0.65 16.75 -8.18
CA ARG A 375 2.07 17.03 -7.96
C ARG A 375 2.92 15.93 -8.61
N PRO A 376 3.98 16.27 -9.35
CA PRO A 376 4.87 15.32 -9.96
C PRO A 376 5.72 14.60 -8.92
N SER A 377 6.23 13.44 -9.32
CA SER A 377 7.27 12.70 -8.61
C SER A 377 8.29 12.14 -9.62
N PHE A 378 9.50 11.89 -9.16
CA PHE A 378 10.52 11.17 -9.94
C PHE A 378 10.76 9.80 -9.34
N GLY A 379 10.99 8.81 -10.20
CA GLY A 379 11.69 7.59 -9.80
C GLY A 379 13.21 7.81 -9.86
N ARG A 380 13.99 6.74 -10.02
CA ARG A 380 15.45 6.84 -10.25
C ARG A 380 15.85 7.39 -11.62
N GLY A 381 14.91 7.47 -12.56
CA GLY A 381 15.14 8.03 -13.88
C GLY A 381 14.80 9.52 -13.97
N THR A 382 14.87 10.06 -15.17
CA THR A 382 14.50 11.46 -15.47
C THR A 382 13.03 11.63 -15.83
N ALA A 383 12.23 10.56 -15.77
CA ALA A 383 10.83 10.59 -16.11
C ALA A 383 9.99 11.08 -14.93
N ALA A 384 9.20 12.12 -15.17
CA ALA A 384 8.24 12.63 -14.20
C ALA A 384 6.95 11.81 -14.26
N TRP A 385 6.37 11.54 -13.10
CA TRP A 385 5.11 10.83 -12.94
C TRP A 385 4.07 11.73 -12.30
N VAL A 386 2.87 11.74 -12.86
CA VAL A 386 1.70 12.47 -12.33
C VAL A 386 0.45 11.59 -12.44
N ILE A 387 -0.58 11.93 -11.67
CA ILE A 387 -1.93 11.40 -11.82
C ILE A 387 -2.76 12.46 -12.54
N GLY A 388 -3.34 12.10 -13.68
CA GLY A 388 -4.21 12.98 -14.44
C GLY A 388 -5.60 13.15 -13.79
N PRO A 389 -6.39 14.14 -14.24
CA PRO A 389 -7.76 14.32 -13.76
C PRO A 389 -8.69 13.13 -14.06
N ASP A 390 -8.31 12.29 -15.03
CA ASP A 390 -8.91 11.01 -15.37
C ASP A 390 -8.51 9.85 -14.43
N GLN A 391 -7.79 10.15 -13.34
CA GLN A 391 -7.25 9.18 -12.37
C GLN A 391 -6.28 8.18 -12.99
N GLN A 392 -5.71 8.49 -14.16
CA GLN A 392 -4.69 7.66 -14.79
C GLN A 392 -3.28 8.14 -14.41
N VAL A 393 -2.39 7.19 -14.14
CA VAL A 393 -0.98 7.48 -13.95
C VAL A 393 -0.36 7.76 -15.31
N LYS A 394 0.27 8.93 -15.45
CA LYS A 394 0.98 9.35 -16.66
C LYS A 394 2.47 9.46 -16.38
N GLN A 395 3.28 8.96 -17.30
CA GLN A 395 4.72 9.14 -17.31
C GLN A 395 5.09 10.09 -18.45
N ALA A 396 5.89 11.11 -18.16
CA ALA A 396 6.43 12.00 -19.17
C ALA A 396 7.94 12.13 -19.06
N ARG A 397 8.59 12.28 -20.22
CA ARG A 397 10.02 12.52 -20.34
C ARG A 397 10.20 13.76 -21.21
N ALA A 398 11.12 14.62 -20.81
CA ALA A 398 11.55 15.77 -21.58
C ALA A 398 12.35 15.33 -22.81
#